data_AF-A0A2R8BC29-F1
#
_entry.id   AF-A0A2R8BC29-F1
#
_cell.length_a   1.000
_cell.length_b   1.000
_cell.length_c   1.000
_cell.angle_alpha   90.00
_cell.angle_beta   90.00
_cell.angle_gamma   90.00
#
_symmetry.space_group_name_H-M   'P 1'
#
loop_
_entity.id
_entity.type
_entity.pdbx_description
1 polymer ?
#
loop_
_entity_poly.entity_id
_entity_poly.type
_entity_poly.pdbx_seq_one_letter_code
_entity_poly.pdbx_strand_id
1 'polypeptide(L)' 'MRKLSLDATDIRILSAVQKYGQLSKTKLAELVKLSPKPCWARLNRLKAAG' A
#
# COMPACT_ATOMS: atom_id res chain seq x y z
N MET A 1 -20.17 5.15 -5.40
CA MET A 1 -18.76 4.84 -5.06
C MET A 1 -18.03 4.41 -6.33
N ARG A 2 -16.99 5.11 -6.75
CA ARG A 2 -16.10 4.57 -7.82
C ARG A 2 -15.47 3.31 -7.26
N LYS A 3 -15.77 2.15 -7.85
CA LYS A 3 -15.08 0.90 -7.53
C LYS A 3 -13.63 1.08 -7.96
N LEU A 4 -12.76 1.53 -7.06
CA LEU A 4 -11.33 1.41 -7.28
C LEU A 4 -11.08 -0.09 -7.38
N SER A 5 -10.68 -0.58 -8.55
CA SER A 5 -10.30 -1.98 -8.69
C SER A 5 -9.00 -2.16 -7.90
N LEU A 6 -9.15 -2.53 -6.63
CA LEU A 6 -8.05 -2.88 -5.75
C LEU A 6 -7.49 -4.22 -6.23
N ASP A 7 -6.22 -4.24 -6.60
CA ASP A 7 -5.55 -5.49 -6.86
C ASP A 7 -5.06 -6.15 -5.56
N ALA A 8 -4.59 -7.39 -5.64
CA ALA A 8 -4.10 -8.12 -4.48
C ALA A 8 -2.91 -7.43 -3.80
N THR A 9 -2.14 -6.63 -4.53
CA THR A 9 -1.00 -5.86 -3.97
C THR A 9 -1.52 -4.70 -3.14
N ASP A 10 -2.50 -3.98 -3.64
CA ASP A 10 -3.12 -2.85 -2.96
C ASP A 10 -3.77 -3.31 -1.65
N ILE A 11 -4.46 -4.45 -1.66
CA ILE A 11 -5.01 -5.07 -0.45
C ILE A 11 -3.90 -5.39 0.56
N ARG A 12 -2.78 -5.97 0.12
CA ARG A 12 -1.63 -6.26 1.01
C ARG A 12 -1.01 -4.99 1.59
N ILE A 13 -0.90 -3.93 0.80
CA ILE A 13 -0.42 -2.61 1.25
C ILE A 13 -1.35 -2.06 2.34
N LEU A 14 -2.67 -2.04 2.10
CA LEU A 14 -3.65 -1.55 3.06
C LEU A 14 -3.62 -2.37 4.35
N SER A 15 -3.61 -3.71 4.25
CA SER A 15 -3.53 -4.60 5.41
C SER A 15 -2.25 -4.39 6.22
N ALA A 16 -1.11 -4.17 5.57
CA ALA A 16 0.15 -3.89 6.27
C ALA A 16 0.08 -2.53 6.99
N VAL A 17 -0.42 -1.48 6.35
CA VAL A 17 -0.56 -0.16 6.97
C VAL A 17 -1.56 -0.20 8.13
N GLN A 18 -2.69 -0.90 8.00
CA GLN A 18 -3.67 -1.04 9.06
C GLN A 18 -3.13 -1.85 10.25
N LYS A 19 -2.36 -2.91 10.01
CA LYS A 19 -1.83 -3.78 11.06
C LYS A 19 -0.68 -3.15 11.85
N TYR A 20 0.21 -2.44 11.18
CA TYR A 20 1.44 -1.92 11.81
C TYR A 20 1.41 -0.39 12.04
N GLY A 21 0.42 0.32 11.49
CA GLY A 21 0.32 1.76 11.58
C GLY A 21 1.40 2.46 10.76
N GLN A 22 2.20 3.29 11.42
CA GLN A 22 3.23 4.09 10.75
C GLN A 22 4.45 3.23 10.43
N LEU A 23 4.58 2.87 9.14
CA LEU A 23 5.73 2.13 8.62
C LEU A 23 6.65 3.04 7.79
N SER A 24 7.96 2.75 7.83
CA SER A 24 8.89 3.31 6.86
C SER A 24 8.64 2.73 5.46
N LYS A 25 8.99 3.48 4.41
CA LYS A 25 8.80 3.06 3.01
C LYS A 25 9.51 1.74 2.70
N THR A 26 10.69 1.52 3.28
CA THR A 26 11.47 0.29 3.12
C THR A 26 10.79 -0.90 3.78
N LYS A 27 10.38 -0.75 5.04
CA LYS A 27 9.73 -1.83 5.80
C LYS A 27 8.37 -2.23 5.21
N LEU A 28 7.59 -1.27 4.74
CA LEU A 28 6.35 -1.55 4.03
C LEU A 28 6.63 -2.36 2.75
N ALA A 29 7.62 -1.95 1.97
CA ALA A 29 7.99 -2.60 0.72
C ALA A 29 8.47 -4.04 0.93
N GLU A 30 9.25 -4.29 1.98
CA GLU A 30 9.66 -5.64 2.40
C GLU A 30 8.43 -6.51 2.75
N LEU A 31 7.50 -6.00 3.56
CA LEU A 31 6.28 -6.73 3.97
C LEU A 31 5.41 -7.11 2.77
N VAL A 32 5.27 -6.21 1.78
CA VAL A 32 4.47 -6.47 0.58
C VAL A 32 5.25 -7.15 -0.54
N LYS A 33 6.54 -7.45 -0.35
CA LYS A 33 7.45 -8.04 -1.36
C LYS A 33 7.50 -7.19 -2.64
N LEU A 34 7.65 -5.88 -2.51
CA LEU A 34 7.87 -4.93 -3.60
C LEU A 34 9.12 -4.09 -3.39
N SER A 35 9.58 -3.40 -4.43
CA SER A 35 10.58 -2.36 -4.27
C SER A 35 9.95 -1.08 -3.66
N PRO A 36 10.74 -0.25 -2.94
CA PRO A 36 10.21 0.91 -2.21
C PRO A 36 9.48 1.94 -3.07
N LYS A 37 9.97 2.19 -4.30
CA LYS A 37 9.40 3.18 -5.23
C LYS A 37 7.95 2.85 -5.66
N PRO A 38 7.67 1.69 -6.29
CA PRO A 38 6.32 1.33 -6.72
C PRO A 38 5.37 1.07 -5.54
N CYS A 39 5.87 0.52 -4.42
CA CYS A 39 5.07 0.36 -3.21
C CYS A 39 4.52 1.72 -2.73
N TRP A 40 5.39 2.73 -2.71
CA TRP A 40 5.01 4.06 -2.22
C TRP A 40 4.11 4.82 -3.21
N ALA A 41 4.33 4.67 -4.52
CA ALA A 41 3.42 5.20 -5.54
C ALA A 41 2.00 4.62 -5.41
N ARG A 42 1.89 3.30 -5.19
CA ARG A 42 0.61 2.62 -4.96
C ARG A 42 -0.07 3.09 -3.68
N LEU A 43 0.66 3.17 -2.57
CA LEU A 43 0.09 3.67 -1.31
C LEU A 43 -0.39 5.13 -1.44
N ASN A 44 0.33 6.00 -2.14
CA ASN A 44 -0.13 7.36 -2.42
C ASN A 44 -1.41 7.38 -3.26
N ARG A 45 -1.51 6.52 -4.29
CA ARG A 45 -2.74 6.36 -5.08
C ARG A 45 -3.91 5.88 -4.23
N LEU A 46 -3.68 4.93 -3.32
CA LEU A 46 -4.69 4.40 -2.41
C LEU A 46 -5.18 5.46 -1.43
N LYS A 47 -4.27 6.24 -0.83
CA LYS A 47 -4.63 7.38 0.03
C LYS A 47 -5.37 8.49 -0.71
N ALA A 48 -5.03 8.74 -1.97
CA ALA A 48 -5.73 9.72 -2.79
C ALA A 48 -7.15 9.27 -3.18
N ALA A 49 -7.44 7.97 -3.08
CA ALA A 49 -8.75 7.41 -3.39
C ALA A 49 -9.76 7.48 -2.24
N GLY A 50 -9.31 7.72 -0.99
CA GLY A 50 -10.14 7.86 0.21
C GLY A 50 -9.58 7.10 1.41
#